data_AF-A0A0F0FHW9-F1
#
_entry.id   AF-A0A0F0FHW9-F1
#
_cell.length_a   1.000
_cell.length_b   1.000
_cell.length_c   1.000
_cell.angle_alpha   90.00
_cell.angle_beta   90.00
_cell.angle_gamma   90.00
#
_symmetry.space_group_name_H-M   'P 1'
#
loop_
_entity.id
_entity.type
_entity.pdbx_description
1 polymer ?
#
loop_
_entity_poly.entity_id
_entity_poly.type
_entity_poly.pdbx_seq_one_letter_code
_entity_poly.pdbx_strand_id
1 'polypeptide(L)' 'MISCAGIQVSDVIEEIERAGKPVITSNQALLWHCLRTLGLADRPTGFGSLLAGNFDKGTYLP' A
#
# COMPACT_ATOMS: atom_id res chain seq x y z
N MET A 1 -0.41 -11.87 0.37
CA MET A 1 0.78 -11.12 -0.06
C MET A 1 1.13 -11.56 -1.47
N ILE A 2 1.31 -10.63 -2.40
CA ILE A 2 1.70 -10.90 -3.78
C ILE A 2 3.14 -10.43 -3.97
N SER A 3 4.05 -11.34 -4.36
CA SER A 3 5.40 -10.96 -4.80
C SER A 3 5.33 -10.55 -6.27
N CYS A 4 5.59 -9.28 -6.58
CA CYS A 4 5.34 -8.70 -7.89
C CYS A 4 6.61 -8.44 -8.72
N ALA A 5 7.64 -9.29 -8.60
CA ALA A 5 8.94 -9.15 -9.29
C ALA A 5 8.90 -9.32 -10.84
N GLY A 6 7.78 -8.97 -11.47
CA GLY A 6 7.52 -9.09 -12.91
C GLY A 6 6.05 -8.97 -13.29
N ILE A 7 5.12 -8.92 -12.32
CA ILE A 7 3.68 -8.83 -12.55
C ILE A 7 3.19 -7.42 -12.17
N GLN A 8 2.59 -6.73 -13.14
CA GLN A 8 1.94 -5.44 -12.90
C GLN A 8 0.56 -5.67 -12.30
N VAL A 9 0.48 -5.56 -10.96
CA VAL A 9 -0.77 -5.71 -10.20
C VAL A 9 -1.28 -4.40 -9.61
N SER A 10 -0.56 -3.29 -9.79
CA SER A 10 -0.87 -1.99 -9.15
C SER A 10 -2.31 -1.54 -9.38
N ASP A 11 -2.80 -1.73 -10.61
CA ASP A 11 -4.09 -1.18 -11.05
C ASP A 11 -5.26 -2.10 -10.69
N VAL A 12 -4.99 -3.29 -10.16
CA VAL A 12 -6.01 -4.28 -9.76
C VAL A 12 -6.02 -4.55 -8.27
N ILE A 13 -5.15 -3.90 -7.47
CA ILE A 13 -5.08 -4.14 -6.01
C ILE A 13 -6.44 -3.90 -5.36
N GLU A 14 -7.09 -2.78 -5.65
CA GLU A 14 -8.41 -2.45 -5.09
C GLU A 14 -9.50 -3.44 -5.50
N GLU A 15 -9.46 -3.91 -6.76
CA GLU A 15 -10.40 -4.93 -7.24
C GLU A 15 -10.23 -6.24 -6.46
N ILE A 16 -8.99 -6.67 -6.22
CA ILE A 16 -8.71 -7.89 -5.45
C ILE A 16 -9.16 -7.73 -4.00
N GLU A 17 -9.03 -6.53 -3.41
CA GLU A 17 -9.50 -6.26 -2.05
C GLU A 17 -11.02 -6.38 -1.88
N ARG A 18 -11.80 -6.30 -2.97
CA ARG A 18 -13.25 -6.58 -2.95
C ARG A 18 -13.58 -8.01 -2.54
N ALA A 19 -12.60 -8.92 -2.53
CA ALA A 19 -12.72 -10.24 -1.91
C ALA A 19 -12.83 -10.20 -0.37
N GLY A 20 -12.86 -9.00 0.24
CA GLY A 20 -13.11 -8.80 1.67
C GLY A 20 -11.86 -8.88 2.54
N LYS A 21 -10.66 -8.81 1.94
CA LYS A 21 -9.38 -8.87 2.66
C LYS A 21 -8.39 -7.85 2.10
N PRO A 22 -7.62 -7.15 2.94
CA PRO A 22 -6.51 -6.31 2.50
C PRO A 22 -5.51 -7.09 1.66
N VAL A 23 -4.99 -6.45 0.61
CA VAL A 23 -3.97 -7.03 -0.26
C VAL A 23 -2.68 -6.22 -0.10
N ILE A 24 -1.59 -6.94 0.15
CA ILE A 24 -0.26 -6.37 0.26
C ILE A 24 0.60 -6.90 -0.89
N THR A 25 1.20 -5.98 -1.64
CA THR A 25 2.19 -6.28 -2.69
C THR A 25 3.56 -5.73 -2.31
N SER A 26 4.65 -6.29 -2.86
CA SER A 26 6.01 -5.82 -2.53
C SER A 26 6.27 -4.36 -2.94
N ASN A 27 5.78 -3.91 -4.10
CA ASN A 27 5.95 -2.53 -4.56
C ASN A 27 5.15 -1.54 -3.70
N GLN A 28 3.90 -1.87 -3.39
CA GLN A 28 3.02 -1.07 -2.53
C GLN A 28 3.59 -0.94 -1.11
N ALA A 29 4.10 -2.05 -0.56
CA ALA A 29 4.74 -2.06 0.77
C ALA A 29 6.03 -1.24 0.81
N LEU A 30 6.85 -1.31 -0.25
CA LEU A 30 8.05 -0.48 -0.38
C LEU A 30 7.69 1.01 -0.39
N LEU A 31 6.73 1.42 -1.22
CA LEU A 31 6.29 2.82 -1.27
C LEU A 31 5.71 3.29 0.08
N TRP A 32 4.85 2.47 0.70
CA TRP A 32 4.30 2.73 2.02
C TRP A 32 5.38 2.97 3.09
N HIS A 33 6.46 2.20 3.03
CA HIS A 33 7.60 2.34 3.91
C HIS A 33 8.40 3.61 3.62
N CYS A 34 8.71 3.89 2.34
CA CYS A 34 9.41 5.11 1.94
C CYS A 34 8.69 6.38 2.39
N LEU A 35 7.37 6.45 2.19
CA LEU A 35 6.58 7.62 2.60
C LEU A 35 6.68 7.87 4.11
N ARG A 36 6.65 6.83 4.94
CA ARG A 36 6.80 6.97 6.40
C ARG A 36 8.20 7.33 6.83
N THR A 37 9.20 6.66 6.26
CA THR A 37 10.60 6.92 6.56
C THR A 37 10.97 8.37 6.22
N LEU A 38 10.33 8.96 5.22
CA LEU A 38 10.50 10.36 4.82
C LEU A 38 9.56 11.34 5.53
N GLY A 39 8.67 10.89 6.42
CA GLY A 39 7.68 11.74 7.09
C GLY A 39 6.61 12.33 6.15
N LEU A 40 6.39 11.71 4.99
CA LEU A 40 5.45 12.16 3.98
C LEU A 40 4.01 11.69 4.30
N ALA A 41 3.09 12.64 4.32
CA ALA A 41 1.67 12.41 4.59
C ALA A 41 0.89 11.96 3.35
N ASP A 42 1.54 11.78 2.19
CA ASP A 42 0.90 11.37 0.94
C ASP A 42 0.17 10.04 1.08
N ARG A 43 -1.07 9.99 0.60
CA ARG A 43 -1.91 8.78 0.58
C ARG A 43 -2.43 8.53 -0.84
N PRO A 44 -1.62 7.91 -1.72
CA PRO A 44 -2.05 7.57 -3.06
C PRO A 44 -3.28 6.65 -3.04
N THR A 45 -4.34 7.08 -3.72
CA THR A 45 -5.56 6.28 -3.95
C THR A 45 -5.39 5.42 -5.21
N GLY A 46 -6.19 4.37 -5.37
CA GLY A 46 -6.11 3.46 -6.52
C GLY A 46 -5.20 2.25 -6.28
N PHE A 47 -4.44 2.24 -5.19
CA PHE A 47 -3.42 1.23 -4.90
C PHE A 47 -3.71 0.42 -3.64
N GLY A 48 -4.99 0.30 -3.26
CA GLY A 48 -5.43 -0.51 -2.13
C GLY A 48 -5.25 0.12 -0.75
N SER A 49 -5.82 -0.55 0.25
CA SER A 49 -5.99 -0.07 1.61
C SER A 49 -4.69 0.31 2.34
N LEU A 50 -3.54 -0.27 1.96
CA LEU A 50 -2.24 0.05 2.55
C LEU A 50 -1.81 1.49 2.24
N LEU A 51 -1.84 1.89 0.97
CA LEU A 51 -1.43 3.23 0.54
C LEU A 51 -2.51 4.29 0.79
N ALA A 52 -3.77 3.86 0.90
CA ALA A 52 -4.88 4.71 1.33
C ALA A 52 -4.80 5.16 2.81
N GLY A 53 -3.89 4.60 3.61
CA GLY A 53 -3.62 5.05 4.97
C GLY A 53 -4.35 4.27 6.06
N ASN A 54 -5.00 3.15 5.74
CA ASN A 54 -5.86 2.42 6.68
C ASN A 54 -5.10 1.75 7.82
N PHE A 55 -3.77 1.66 7.72
CA PHE A 55 -2.89 0.96 8.67
C PHE A 55 -1.81 1.85 9.29
N ASP A 56 -2.03 3.17 9.29
CA ASP A 56 -1.05 4.16 9.76
C ASP A 56 -0.89 4.24 11.29
N LYS A 57 -1.59 3.38 12.03
CA LYS A 57 -1.58 3.41 13.49
C LYS A 57 -0.18 3.11 14.03
N GLY A 58 0.39 4.07 14.75
CA GLY A 58 1.68 3.91 15.45
C GLY A 58 2.92 4.24 14.63
N THR A 59 2.79 4.65 13.37
CA THR A 59 3.92 5.24 12.64
C THR A 59 4.06 6.70 13.04
N TYR A 60 5.05 6.98 13.90
CA TYR A 60 5.50 8.33 14.21
C TYR A 60 5.75 9.08 12.89
N LEU A 61 4.81 9.95 12.52
CA LEU A 61 5.11 11.11 11.70
C LEU A 61 5.93 12.04 12.61
N PRO A 62 7.12 12.51 12.20
CA PRO A 62 7.79 13.57 12.93
C PRO A 62 6.94 14.84 13.03
#